data_AF-A0A2V3HHH1-F1
#
_entry.id   AF-A0A2V3HHH1-F1
#
_cell.length_a   1.000
_cell.length_b   1.000
_cell.length_c   1.000
_cell.angle_alpha   90.00
_cell.angle_beta   90.00
_cell.angle_gamma   90.00
#
_symmetry.space_group_name_H-M   'P 1'
#
loop_
_entity.id
_entity.type
_entity.pdbx_description
1 polymer ?
#
loop_
_entity_poly.entity_id
_entity_poly.type
_entity_poly.pdbx_seq_one_letter_code
_entity_poly.pdbx_strand_id
1 'polypeptide(L)'
;MPETTKLFVIGGAEKKGRGARLLRFFFDLCGGAQSRITVITCASRVPLKTGEKYQKIFFGMGAASVKVLPVLSREEANSAEAIELIKQSTGIFISGGNQVKVAATIGGTRLEAALARQFRKGVPTGGTSAGASIMSSVMVAGGMPFTYSRRKSIRLSAGLGLIQDVIIDQHFRQRDRIYRLAAAVMSHPRNLGVGIDEDTALYIENGTVASVMGMGTVTVLDGVGVAYSSYADGHAGKPISIFGLTMHVLTDGDGFDFATRTPIRNGDIGEEIAIPAEEVVQ
;
A
#
# COMPACT_ATOMS: atom_id res chain seq x y z
N MET A 1 -23.65 1.40 -10.80
CA MET A 1 -22.43 1.66 -11.60
C MET A 1 -21.25 1.06 -10.85
N PRO A 2 -20.19 0.53 -11.47
CA PRO A 2 -18.96 0.32 -10.70
C PRO A 2 -18.44 1.71 -10.34
N GLU A 3 -18.57 2.08 -9.07
CA GLU A 3 -17.95 3.29 -8.53
C GLU A 3 -16.44 3.07 -8.49
N THR A 4 -15.69 4.08 -8.90
CA THR A 4 -14.25 4.02 -9.10
C THR A 4 -13.54 3.48 -7.86
N THR A 5 -12.69 2.45 -8.00
CA THR A 5 -11.97 1.90 -6.84
C THR A 5 -10.88 2.86 -6.39
N LYS A 6 -10.74 3.09 -5.09
CA LYS A 6 -9.82 4.09 -4.51
C LYS A 6 -8.86 3.43 -3.52
N LEU A 7 -7.59 3.31 -3.89
CA LEU A 7 -6.55 2.69 -3.07
C LEU A 7 -5.51 3.73 -2.65
N PHE A 8 -5.13 3.75 -1.37
CA PHE A 8 -4.14 4.69 -0.85
C PHE A 8 -3.00 3.98 -0.11
N VAL A 9 -1.84 3.94 -0.73
CA VAL A 9 -0.72 3.07 -0.33
C VAL A 9 0.41 3.91 0.25
N ILE A 10 0.65 3.84 1.56
CA ILE A 10 1.65 4.67 2.26
C ILE A 10 2.90 3.85 2.61
N GLY A 11 4.08 4.36 2.28
CA GLY A 11 5.36 3.67 2.49
C GLY A 11 5.77 3.50 3.96
N GLY A 12 5.05 4.09 4.93
CA GLY A 12 5.35 3.95 6.35
C GLY A 12 5.87 5.24 6.99
N ALA A 13 5.89 5.24 8.32
CA ALA A 13 6.40 6.36 9.14
C ALA A 13 5.84 7.74 8.74
N GLU A 14 4.61 7.77 8.22
CA GLU A 14 3.97 9.00 7.81
C GLU A 14 3.78 9.96 8.99
N LYS A 15 3.87 11.25 8.70
CA LYS A 15 3.71 12.31 9.69
C LYS A 15 2.36 12.22 10.38
N LYS A 16 2.38 12.47 11.69
CA LYS A 16 1.21 12.46 12.58
C LYS A 16 1.15 13.81 13.28
N GLY A 17 -0.05 14.39 13.43
CA GLY A 17 -0.24 15.72 14.02
C GLY A 17 -0.38 16.83 12.96
N ARG A 18 0.13 18.04 13.26
CA ARG A 18 -0.07 19.24 12.41
C ARG A 18 0.40 19.07 10.96
N GLY A 19 1.41 18.23 10.70
CA GLY A 19 1.93 17.96 9.36
C GLY A 19 1.41 16.69 8.69
N ALA A 20 0.29 16.11 9.14
CA ALA A 20 -0.22 14.82 8.67
C ALA A 20 -0.92 14.90 7.29
N ARG A 21 -0.26 15.46 6.28
CA ARG A 21 -0.82 15.74 4.94
C ARG A 21 -1.41 14.49 4.27
N LEU A 22 -0.70 13.36 4.32
CA LEU A 22 -1.17 12.09 3.75
C LEU A 22 -2.42 11.54 4.46
N LEU A 23 -2.45 11.62 5.79
CA LEU A 23 -3.61 11.17 6.55
C LEU A 23 -4.80 12.12 6.37
N ARG A 24 -4.54 13.41 6.19
CA ARG A 24 -5.57 14.40 5.88
C ARG A 24 -6.20 14.13 4.52
N PHE A 25 -5.38 13.92 3.50
CA PHE A 25 -5.86 13.52 2.18
C PHE A 25 -6.74 12.27 2.24
N PHE A 26 -6.29 11.22 2.95
CA PHE A 26 -7.10 10.01 3.13
C PHE A 26 -8.42 10.29 3.86
N PHE A 27 -8.43 11.17 4.87
CA PHE A 27 -9.63 11.59 5.57
C PHE A 27 -10.63 12.30 4.64
N ASP A 28 -10.17 13.25 3.85
CA ASP A 28 -11.01 14.00 2.91
C ASP A 28 -11.56 13.03 1.83
N LEU A 29 -10.71 12.13 1.33
CA LEU A 29 -11.09 11.05 0.42
C LEU A 29 -12.22 10.16 0.96
N CYS A 30 -12.25 9.93 2.28
CA CYS A 30 -13.28 9.13 2.98
C CYS A 30 -14.60 9.89 3.24
N GLY A 31 -14.76 11.11 2.71
CA GLY A 31 -15.94 11.96 2.90
C GLY A 31 -15.79 13.04 3.97
N GLY A 32 -14.56 13.34 4.39
CA GLY A 32 -14.25 14.44 5.32
C GLY A 32 -15.06 14.35 6.62
N ALA A 33 -15.79 15.40 6.97
CA ALA A 33 -16.57 15.46 8.21
C ALA A 33 -17.63 14.37 8.35
N GLN A 34 -18.14 13.82 7.24
CA GLN A 34 -19.12 12.73 7.25
C GLN A 34 -18.46 11.34 7.30
N SER A 35 -17.12 11.29 7.35
CA SER A 35 -16.39 10.04 7.26
C SER A 35 -16.63 9.11 8.47
N ARG A 36 -16.81 7.83 8.16
CA ARG A 36 -16.89 6.71 9.10
C ARG A 36 -15.72 5.77 8.80
N ILE A 37 -14.60 5.98 9.49
CA ILE A 37 -13.34 5.30 9.20
C ILE A 37 -13.16 4.09 10.12
N THR A 38 -12.92 2.91 9.55
CA THR A 38 -12.50 1.73 10.30
C THR A 38 -10.98 1.54 10.18
N VAL A 39 -10.29 1.51 11.32
CA VAL A 39 -8.84 1.29 11.41
C VAL A 39 -8.57 -0.15 11.80
N ILE A 40 -8.06 -0.95 10.87
CA ILE A 40 -7.65 -2.33 11.10
C ILE A 40 -6.23 -2.37 11.67
N THR A 41 -6.05 -2.96 12.85
CA THR A 41 -4.75 -2.94 13.57
C THR A 41 -4.11 -4.30 13.79
N CYS A 42 -4.60 -5.34 13.09
CA CYS A 42 -4.11 -6.72 13.16
C CYS A 42 -2.59 -6.85 13.02
N ALA A 43 -1.97 -6.05 12.14
CA ALA A 43 -0.53 -6.04 11.92
C ALA A 43 0.27 -5.72 13.18
N SER A 44 -0.26 -4.89 14.07
CA SER A 44 0.46 -4.35 15.21
C SER A 44 0.64 -5.38 16.34
N ARG A 45 1.74 -5.22 17.09
CA ARG A 45 1.96 -5.91 18.38
C ARG A 45 1.17 -5.27 19.52
N VAL A 46 0.78 -4.01 19.38
CA VAL A 46 -0.01 -3.23 20.34
C VAL A 46 -1.23 -2.63 19.64
N PRO A 47 -2.18 -3.49 19.19
CA PRO A 47 -3.24 -3.10 18.27
C PRO A 47 -4.16 -2.00 18.79
N LEU A 48 -4.54 -2.06 20.08
CA LEU A 48 -5.38 -1.04 20.71
C LEU A 48 -4.68 0.33 20.75
N LYS A 49 -3.45 0.38 21.29
CA LYS A 49 -2.64 1.62 21.33
C LYS A 49 -2.37 2.19 19.93
N THR A 50 -2.21 1.33 18.93
CA THR A 50 -2.03 1.76 17.52
C THR A 50 -3.33 2.36 16.99
N GLY A 51 -4.46 1.70 17.26
CA GLY A 51 -5.79 2.16 16.86
C GLY A 51 -6.15 3.49 17.49
N GLU A 52 -5.95 3.64 18.81
CA GLU A 52 -6.19 4.88 19.54
C GLU A 52 -5.43 6.07 18.95
N LYS A 53 -4.20 5.85 18.44
CA LYS A 53 -3.43 6.92 17.78
C LYS A 53 -4.12 7.40 16.50
N TYR A 54 -4.48 6.49 15.59
CA TYR A 54 -5.20 6.87 14.36
C TYR A 54 -6.59 7.40 14.66
N GLN A 55 -7.27 6.84 15.66
CA GLN A 55 -8.56 7.31 16.13
C GLN A 55 -8.51 8.77 16.58
N LYS A 56 -7.52 9.13 17.42
CA LYS A 56 -7.29 10.53 17.83
C LYS A 56 -6.98 11.44 16.63
N ILE A 57 -6.20 10.97 15.67
CA ILE A 57 -5.86 11.74 14.47
C ILE A 57 -7.11 12.04 13.63
N PHE A 58 -7.85 11.00 13.22
CA PHE A 58 -9.01 11.17 12.35
C PHE A 58 -10.17 11.89 13.04
N PHE A 59 -10.40 11.66 14.35
CA PHE A 59 -11.36 12.49 15.10
C PHE A 59 -10.89 13.94 15.21
N GLY A 60 -9.59 14.18 15.44
CA GLY A 60 -9.02 15.53 15.45
C GLY A 60 -9.15 16.26 14.11
N MET A 61 -9.29 15.53 13.00
CA MET A 61 -9.59 16.08 11.67
C MET A 61 -11.09 16.34 11.43
N GLY A 62 -11.97 15.81 12.28
CA GLY A 62 -13.42 16.03 12.23
C GLY A 62 -14.25 14.84 11.76
N ALA A 63 -13.73 13.61 11.76
CA ALA A 63 -14.48 12.43 11.33
C ALA A 63 -15.74 12.19 12.19
N ALA A 64 -16.87 11.90 11.56
CA ALA A 64 -18.12 11.55 12.26
C ALA A 64 -17.98 10.27 13.09
N SER A 65 -17.20 9.29 12.63
CA SER A 65 -16.91 8.08 13.39
C SER A 65 -15.55 7.50 13.05
N VAL A 66 -14.82 7.05 14.07
CA VAL A 66 -13.59 6.27 13.89
C VAL A 66 -13.62 5.07 14.81
N LYS A 67 -13.59 3.87 14.22
CA LYS A 67 -13.66 2.59 14.93
C LYS A 67 -12.36 1.82 14.75
N VAL A 68 -11.86 1.26 15.85
CA VAL A 68 -10.67 0.40 15.82
C VAL A 68 -11.14 -1.05 15.71
N LEU A 69 -10.57 -1.78 14.75
CA LEU A 69 -10.84 -3.20 14.51
C LEU A 69 -9.52 -3.99 14.65
N PRO A 70 -9.21 -4.51 15.86
CA PRO A 70 -7.93 -5.19 16.11
C PRO A 70 -7.73 -6.50 15.34
N VAL A 71 -8.77 -7.33 15.23
CA VAL A 71 -8.77 -8.67 14.62
C VAL A 71 -7.55 -9.50 15.02
N LEU A 72 -7.65 -10.18 16.16
CA LEU A 72 -6.57 -10.97 16.76
C LEU A 72 -6.62 -12.44 16.38
N SER A 73 -7.77 -12.93 15.89
CA SER A 73 -7.99 -14.32 15.51
C SER A 73 -8.78 -14.45 14.20
N ARG A 74 -8.74 -15.65 13.60
CA ARG A 74 -9.58 -15.96 12.43
C ARG A 74 -11.06 -16.03 12.77
N GLU A 75 -11.40 -16.36 14.02
CA GLU A 75 -12.79 -16.34 14.50
C GLU A 75 -13.33 -14.91 14.51
N GLU A 76 -12.57 -13.96 15.06
CA GLU A 76 -12.91 -12.53 15.01
C GLU A 76 -13.01 -12.02 13.56
N ALA A 77 -12.11 -12.46 12.68
CA ALA A 77 -12.17 -12.13 11.25
C ALA A 77 -13.40 -12.72 10.52
N ASN A 78 -14.11 -13.67 11.13
CA ASN A 78 -15.35 -14.24 10.60
C ASN A 78 -16.61 -13.80 11.35
N SER A 79 -16.46 -12.95 12.38
CA SER A 79 -17.57 -12.49 13.21
C SER A 79 -18.51 -11.56 12.44
N ALA A 80 -19.78 -11.54 12.83
CA ALA A 80 -20.79 -10.68 12.19
C ALA A 80 -20.47 -9.20 12.45
N GLU A 81 -19.97 -8.88 13.64
CA GLU A 81 -19.63 -7.54 14.10
C GLU A 81 -18.50 -6.94 13.26
N ALA A 82 -17.44 -7.71 12.99
CA ALA A 82 -16.33 -7.26 12.16
C ALA A 82 -16.78 -6.95 10.72
N ILE A 83 -17.62 -7.82 10.15
CA ILE A 83 -18.16 -7.66 8.79
C ILE A 83 -19.07 -6.44 8.71
N GLU A 84 -19.95 -6.26 9.69
CA GLU A 84 -20.90 -5.16 9.73
C GLU A 84 -20.20 -3.82 9.89
N LEU A 85 -19.15 -3.78 10.71
CA LEU A 85 -18.32 -2.58 10.85
C LEU A 85 -17.69 -2.16 9.51
N ILE A 86 -17.15 -3.11 8.74
CA ILE A 86 -16.60 -2.84 7.41
C ILE A 86 -17.67 -2.35 6.44
N LYS A 87 -18.87 -2.94 6.44
CA LYS A 87 -19.98 -2.52 5.56
C LYS A 87 -20.44 -1.08 5.81
N GLN A 88 -20.36 -0.62 7.05
CA GLN A 88 -20.78 0.73 7.46
C GLN A 88 -19.68 1.80 7.28
N SER A 89 -18.50 1.39 6.84
CA SER A 89 -17.35 2.29 6.70
C SER A 89 -17.41 3.07 5.39
N THR A 90 -17.12 4.36 5.46
CA THR A 90 -16.82 5.21 4.28
C THR A 90 -15.32 5.30 4.01
N GLY A 91 -14.49 4.66 4.85
CA GLY A 91 -13.05 4.56 4.69
C GLY A 91 -12.48 3.41 5.51
N ILE A 92 -11.51 2.67 4.97
CA ILE A 92 -10.87 1.55 5.66
C ILE A 92 -9.36 1.80 5.67
N PHE A 93 -8.74 1.83 6.85
CA PHE A 93 -7.30 2.06 6.99
C PHE A 93 -6.60 0.89 7.68
N ILE A 94 -5.62 0.27 7.02
CA ILE A 94 -4.84 -0.83 7.56
C ILE A 94 -3.51 -0.31 8.11
N SER A 95 -3.33 -0.41 9.43
CA SER A 95 -2.11 0.10 10.08
C SER A 95 -0.87 -0.79 9.84
N GLY A 96 0.31 -0.24 10.13
CA GLY A 96 1.58 -0.95 10.04
C GLY A 96 1.81 -2.01 11.13
N GLY A 97 2.89 -2.79 10.97
CA GLY A 97 3.27 -3.88 11.86
C GLY A 97 3.85 -5.06 11.09
N ASN A 98 3.26 -6.24 11.25
CA ASN A 98 3.62 -7.45 10.51
C ASN A 98 2.52 -7.84 9.50
N GLN A 99 2.81 -7.68 8.21
CA GLN A 99 1.90 -7.99 7.12
C GLN A 99 1.58 -9.50 7.00
N VAL A 100 2.49 -10.38 7.42
CA VAL A 100 2.23 -11.83 7.46
C VAL A 100 1.14 -12.16 8.46
N LYS A 101 1.09 -11.43 9.59
CA LYS A 101 0.02 -11.58 10.58
C LYS A 101 -1.33 -11.17 9.98
N VAL A 102 -1.37 -10.08 9.22
CA VAL A 102 -2.61 -9.66 8.52
C VAL A 102 -3.06 -10.73 7.53
N ALA A 103 -2.16 -11.23 6.67
CA ALA A 103 -2.47 -12.28 5.71
C ALA A 103 -2.99 -13.56 6.39
N ALA A 104 -2.33 -14.02 7.45
CA ALA A 104 -2.72 -15.24 8.16
C ALA A 104 -4.07 -15.11 8.91
N THR A 105 -4.35 -13.94 9.47
CA THR A 105 -5.57 -13.69 10.23
C THR A 105 -6.77 -13.37 9.35
N ILE A 106 -6.59 -12.56 8.30
CA ILE A 106 -7.68 -12.03 7.46
C ILE A 106 -7.83 -12.79 6.14
N GLY A 107 -6.77 -13.35 5.58
CA GLY A 107 -6.82 -14.05 4.30
C GLY A 107 -7.77 -15.26 4.31
N GLY A 108 -8.60 -15.37 3.29
CA GLY A 108 -9.64 -16.38 3.12
C GLY A 108 -10.81 -16.26 4.12
N THR A 109 -11.02 -15.11 4.75
CA THR A 109 -12.10 -14.92 5.75
C THR A 109 -13.25 -14.10 5.21
N ARG A 110 -14.39 -14.10 5.94
CA ARG A 110 -15.53 -13.23 5.62
C ARG A 110 -15.17 -11.74 5.71
N LEU A 111 -14.22 -11.35 6.56
CA LEU A 111 -13.73 -9.99 6.65
C LEU A 111 -12.97 -9.56 5.38
N GLU A 112 -12.10 -10.41 4.83
CA GLU A 112 -11.45 -10.13 3.53
C GLU A 112 -12.50 -9.94 2.44
N ALA A 113 -13.47 -10.85 2.35
CA ALA A 113 -14.53 -10.76 1.35
C ALA A 113 -15.38 -9.48 1.50
N ALA A 114 -15.64 -9.04 2.73
CA ALA A 114 -16.33 -7.79 3.02
C ALA A 114 -15.50 -6.57 2.61
N LEU A 115 -14.20 -6.56 2.95
CA LEU A 115 -13.28 -5.49 2.60
C LEU A 115 -13.16 -5.35 1.09
N ALA A 116 -12.90 -6.45 0.37
CA ALA A 116 -12.81 -6.46 -1.08
C ALA A 116 -14.13 -6.01 -1.75
N ARG A 117 -15.28 -6.32 -1.15
CA ARG A 117 -16.59 -5.86 -1.64
C ARG A 117 -16.76 -4.35 -1.46
N GLN A 118 -16.39 -3.79 -0.31
CA GLN A 118 -16.49 -2.35 -0.06
C GLN A 118 -15.51 -1.58 -0.95
N PHE A 119 -14.29 -2.07 -1.11
CA PHE A 119 -13.31 -1.51 -2.04
C PHE A 119 -13.86 -1.46 -3.48
N ARG A 120 -14.48 -2.53 -3.97
CA ARG A 120 -15.14 -2.58 -5.29
C ARG A 120 -16.37 -1.68 -5.42
N LYS A 121 -16.93 -1.20 -4.31
CA LYS A 121 -17.98 -0.18 -4.29
C LYS A 121 -17.41 1.24 -4.17
N GLY A 122 -16.10 1.42 -4.38
CA GLY A 122 -15.45 2.72 -4.31
C GLY A 122 -15.18 3.23 -2.89
N VAL A 123 -15.34 2.41 -1.84
CA VAL A 123 -14.93 2.80 -0.48
C VAL A 123 -13.40 2.90 -0.44
N PRO A 124 -12.85 4.10 -0.15
CA PRO A 124 -11.42 4.29 -0.04
C PRO A 124 -10.78 3.31 0.94
N THR A 125 -9.76 2.60 0.46
CA THR A 125 -9.00 1.67 1.27
C THR A 125 -7.54 2.10 1.31
N GLY A 126 -7.07 2.48 2.49
CA GLY A 126 -5.74 2.98 2.74
C GLY A 126 -4.92 2.04 3.63
N GLY A 127 -3.60 2.17 3.59
CA GLY A 127 -2.74 1.41 4.49
C GLY A 127 -1.30 1.87 4.48
N THR A 128 -0.64 1.70 5.61
CA THR A 128 0.75 2.15 5.82
C THR A 128 1.67 1.01 6.21
N SER A 129 2.89 0.99 5.67
CA SER A 129 3.90 -0.04 5.97
C SER A 129 3.35 -1.45 5.71
N ALA A 130 3.18 -2.31 6.72
CA ALA A 130 2.54 -3.62 6.53
C ALA A 130 1.16 -3.53 5.84
N GLY A 131 0.37 -2.49 6.12
CA GLY A 131 -0.91 -2.22 5.48
C GLY A 131 -0.81 -1.82 4.01
N ALA A 132 0.36 -1.36 3.55
CA ALA A 132 0.65 -1.11 2.14
C ALA A 132 1.01 -2.41 1.41
N SER A 133 1.96 -3.19 1.94
CA SER A 133 2.40 -4.44 1.31
C SER A 133 1.26 -5.46 1.14
N ILE A 134 0.32 -5.52 2.10
CA ILE A 134 -0.78 -6.48 2.09
C ILE A 134 -1.80 -6.22 0.96
N MET A 135 -1.80 -5.04 0.34
CA MET A 135 -2.73 -4.69 -0.72
C MET A 135 -2.44 -5.41 -2.04
N SER A 136 -1.17 -5.75 -2.29
CA SER A 136 -0.74 -6.51 -3.47
C SER A 136 -1.28 -7.95 -3.46
N SER A 137 -1.52 -8.53 -4.62
CA SER A 137 -1.77 -9.98 -4.74
C SER A 137 -0.51 -10.79 -4.39
N VAL A 138 0.65 -10.36 -4.87
CA VAL A 138 1.97 -10.88 -4.47
C VAL A 138 2.62 -9.90 -3.49
N MET A 139 2.62 -10.27 -2.21
CA MET A 139 3.08 -9.44 -1.11
C MET A 139 4.51 -9.76 -0.70
N VAL A 140 5.30 -8.73 -0.41
CA VAL A 140 6.57 -8.89 0.34
C VAL A 140 6.28 -9.27 1.79
N ALA A 141 6.50 -10.55 2.12
CA ALA A 141 6.31 -11.11 3.47
C ALA A 141 7.50 -10.83 4.41
N GLY A 142 8.63 -10.41 3.87
CA GLY A 142 9.82 -10.05 4.63
C GLY A 142 11.09 -10.29 3.84
N GLY A 143 12.22 -10.22 4.53
CA GLY A 143 13.52 -10.23 3.90
C GLY A 143 14.41 -9.12 4.44
N MET A 144 15.72 -9.29 4.28
CA MET A 144 16.71 -8.31 4.74
C MET A 144 17.29 -7.60 3.51
N PRO A 145 17.59 -6.30 3.61
CA PRO A 145 18.37 -5.64 2.58
C PRO A 145 19.72 -6.33 2.44
N PHE A 146 20.28 -6.25 1.25
CA PHE A 146 21.61 -6.74 0.94
C PHE A 146 22.25 -5.84 -0.10
N THR A 147 23.57 -5.85 -0.19
CA THR A 147 24.32 -4.99 -1.12
C THR A 147 24.19 -5.40 -2.60
N TYR A 148 23.48 -6.50 -2.88
CA TYR A 148 23.17 -6.99 -4.22
C TYR A 148 21.89 -7.85 -4.21
N SER A 149 21.28 -8.04 -5.38
CA SER A 149 20.09 -8.88 -5.55
C SER A 149 20.42 -10.35 -5.37
N ARG A 150 19.63 -11.06 -4.53
CA ARG A 150 19.75 -12.50 -4.30
C ARG A 150 18.41 -13.11 -3.91
N ARG A 151 18.16 -14.37 -4.24
CA ARG A 151 16.86 -15.02 -3.93
C ARG A 151 16.54 -15.01 -2.44
N LYS A 152 17.54 -15.30 -1.59
CA LYS A 152 17.36 -15.36 -0.13
C LYS A 152 17.13 -13.99 0.54
N SER A 153 17.24 -12.85 -0.17
CA SER A 153 17.01 -11.53 0.45
C SER A 153 15.53 -11.19 0.58
N ILE A 154 14.63 -11.93 -0.06
CA ILE A 154 13.19 -11.64 -0.06
C ILE A 154 12.37 -12.89 0.17
N ARG A 155 11.24 -12.73 0.86
CA ARG A 155 10.19 -13.73 0.99
C ARG A 155 8.89 -13.10 0.48
N LEU A 156 8.20 -13.82 -0.39
CA LEU A 156 6.92 -13.43 -0.94
C LEU A 156 5.81 -14.33 -0.39
N SER A 157 4.59 -13.81 -0.33
CA SER A 157 3.37 -14.52 0.07
C SER A 157 2.18 -13.93 -0.66
N ALA A 158 1.02 -14.59 -0.59
CA ALA A 158 -0.23 -13.97 -1.00
C ALA A 158 -0.59 -12.79 -0.08
N GLY A 159 -1.04 -11.68 -0.68
CA GLY A 159 -1.74 -10.60 0.02
C GLY A 159 -3.24 -10.61 -0.27
N LEU A 160 -3.93 -9.49 -0.05
CA LEU A 160 -5.39 -9.37 -0.22
C LEU A 160 -5.81 -9.09 -1.68
N GLY A 161 -4.86 -8.76 -2.57
CA GLY A 161 -5.13 -8.59 -3.99
C GLY A 161 -6.08 -7.42 -4.32
N LEU A 162 -5.99 -6.31 -3.58
CA LEU A 162 -6.68 -5.07 -3.92
C LEU A 162 -6.08 -4.39 -5.15
N ILE A 163 -4.79 -4.64 -5.39
CA ILE A 163 -4.11 -4.32 -6.65
C ILE A 163 -3.42 -5.57 -7.21
N GLN A 164 -3.59 -5.79 -8.51
CA GLN A 164 -3.02 -6.91 -9.25
C GLN A 164 -1.71 -6.51 -9.93
N ASP A 165 -0.88 -7.49 -10.29
CA ASP A 165 0.36 -7.30 -11.06
C ASP A 165 1.36 -6.29 -10.47
N VAL A 166 1.27 -6.04 -9.16
CA VAL A 166 2.16 -5.11 -8.43
C VAL A 166 2.68 -5.78 -7.16
N ILE A 167 3.98 -5.61 -6.87
CA ILE A 167 4.63 -6.01 -5.61
C ILE A 167 5.03 -4.74 -4.87
N ILE A 168 4.36 -4.44 -3.75
CA ILE A 168 4.65 -3.25 -2.93
C ILE A 168 5.71 -3.55 -1.87
N ASP A 169 6.77 -2.74 -1.88
CA ASP A 169 7.74 -2.63 -0.81
C ASP A 169 7.72 -1.21 -0.21
N GLN A 170 7.91 -1.12 1.09
CA GLN A 170 7.69 0.07 1.91
C GLN A 170 8.95 0.41 2.70
N HIS A 171 9.01 1.58 3.36
CA HIS A 171 10.22 2.10 3.99
C HIS A 171 11.44 1.97 3.06
N PHE A 172 11.22 2.24 1.78
CA PHE A 172 11.96 1.60 0.70
C PHE A 172 13.43 2.02 0.67
N ARG A 173 13.69 3.31 0.41
CA ARG A 173 15.03 3.88 0.48
C ARG A 173 15.60 3.83 1.89
N GLN A 174 14.76 4.09 2.91
CA GLN A 174 15.20 4.16 4.32
C GLN A 174 15.77 2.84 4.86
N ARG A 175 15.54 1.73 4.15
CA ARG A 175 16.02 0.40 4.54
C ARG A 175 16.75 -0.31 3.41
N ASP A 176 17.24 0.42 2.41
CA ASP A 176 18.06 -0.09 1.28
C ASP A 176 17.41 -1.28 0.54
N ARG A 177 16.13 -1.15 0.20
CA ARG A 177 15.30 -2.27 -0.27
C ARG A 177 15.30 -2.47 -1.79
N ILE A 178 16.08 -1.70 -2.55
CA ILE A 178 16.14 -1.77 -4.01
C ILE A 178 16.51 -3.17 -4.51
N TYR A 179 17.58 -3.77 -3.97
CA TYR A 179 18.07 -5.06 -4.47
C TYR A 179 17.16 -6.23 -4.12
N ARG A 180 16.46 -6.16 -2.98
CA ARG A 180 15.49 -7.21 -2.65
C ARG A 180 14.23 -7.08 -3.51
N LEU A 181 13.78 -5.85 -3.81
CA LEU A 181 12.65 -5.64 -4.72
C LEU A 181 12.98 -6.08 -6.15
N ALA A 182 14.19 -5.77 -6.65
CA ALA A 182 14.65 -6.29 -7.93
C ALA A 182 14.66 -7.83 -7.96
N ALA A 183 15.08 -8.49 -6.88
CA ALA A 183 14.99 -9.95 -6.77
C ALA A 183 13.52 -10.45 -6.79
N ALA A 184 12.57 -9.72 -6.19
CA ALA A 184 11.16 -10.04 -6.28
C ALA A 184 10.62 -9.89 -7.71
N VAL A 185 10.96 -8.80 -8.42
CA VAL A 185 10.57 -8.64 -9.83
C VAL A 185 11.15 -9.77 -10.68
N MET A 186 12.40 -10.19 -10.45
CA MET A 186 12.97 -11.33 -11.19
C MET A 186 12.30 -12.67 -10.89
N SER A 187 11.72 -12.81 -9.70
CA SER A 187 10.91 -13.99 -9.36
C SER A 187 9.50 -13.95 -9.97
N HIS A 188 8.99 -12.76 -10.28
CA HIS A 188 7.65 -12.49 -10.80
C HIS A 188 7.72 -11.38 -11.87
N PRO A 189 8.33 -11.62 -13.04
CA PRO A 189 8.65 -10.56 -14.01
C PRO A 189 7.42 -9.93 -14.68
N ARG A 190 6.24 -10.56 -14.54
CA ARG A 190 4.97 -9.95 -14.93
C ARG A 190 4.59 -8.79 -14.01
N ASN A 191 4.98 -8.82 -12.74
CA ASN A 191 4.62 -7.82 -11.76
C ASN A 191 5.58 -6.63 -11.80
N LEU A 192 5.03 -5.43 -11.63
CA LEU A 192 5.81 -4.22 -11.34
C LEU A 192 6.25 -4.23 -9.87
N GLY A 193 7.53 -3.99 -9.61
CA GLY A 193 8.03 -3.75 -8.26
C GLY A 193 7.85 -2.29 -7.90
N VAL A 194 7.13 -1.99 -6.82
CA VAL A 194 6.85 -0.61 -6.40
C VAL A 194 7.42 -0.38 -5.00
N GLY A 195 8.51 0.37 -4.93
CA GLY A 195 9.16 0.78 -3.70
C GLY A 195 8.69 2.16 -3.26
N ILE A 196 8.07 2.26 -2.09
CA ILE A 196 7.50 3.51 -1.55
C ILE A 196 8.29 3.93 -0.32
N ASP A 197 8.81 5.15 -0.35
CA ASP A 197 9.55 5.75 0.76
C ASP A 197 8.67 6.08 1.96
N GLU A 198 9.29 6.27 3.12
CA GLU A 198 8.61 6.85 4.29
C GLU A 198 7.99 8.22 3.98
N ASP A 199 6.86 8.51 4.64
CA ASP A 199 6.08 9.74 4.44
C ASP A 199 5.78 10.05 2.96
N THR A 200 5.60 8.99 2.17
CA THR A 200 5.27 9.01 0.74
C THR A 200 4.14 8.01 0.48
N ALA A 201 3.28 8.29 -0.49
CA ALA A 201 2.16 7.45 -0.84
C ALA A 201 1.89 7.40 -2.35
N LEU A 202 1.16 6.36 -2.75
CA LEU A 202 0.48 6.28 -4.03
C LEU A 202 -1.02 6.34 -3.80
N TYR A 203 -1.69 7.28 -4.46
CA TYR A 203 -3.13 7.23 -4.65
C TYR A 203 -3.42 6.58 -5.99
N ILE A 204 -4.25 5.54 -6.01
CA ILE A 204 -4.54 4.76 -7.21
C ILE A 204 -6.05 4.71 -7.40
N GLU A 205 -6.50 5.17 -8.56
CA GLU A 205 -7.90 5.09 -8.98
C GLU A 205 -8.08 4.04 -10.08
N ASN A 206 -9.15 3.26 -9.98
CA ASN A 206 -9.51 2.21 -10.92
C ASN A 206 -8.43 1.14 -11.17
N GLY A 207 -7.40 1.10 -10.31
CA GLY A 207 -6.29 0.17 -10.41
C GLY A 207 -5.33 0.42 -11.58
N THR A 208 -5.46 1.53 -12.30
CA THR A 208 -4.68 1.79 -13.53
C THR A 208 -3.70 2.93 -13.38
N VAL A 209 -4.17 4.12 -12.98
CA VAL A 209 -3.32 5.31 -12.87
C VAL A 209 -3.12 5.66 -11.40
N ALA A 210 -1.87 5.93 -11.04
CA ALA A 210 -1.49 6.39 -9.73
C ALA A 210 -0.90 7.79 -9.74
N SER A 211 -1.13 8.54 -8.66
CA SER A 211 -0.47 9.81 -8.35
C SER A 211 0.38 9.65 -7.10
N VAL A 212 1.61 10.17 -7.13
CA VAL A 212 2.54 10.17 -6.00
C VAL A 212 2.25 11.35 -5.07
N MET A 213 2.30 11.08 -3.77
CA MET A 213 2.18 12.09 -2.72
C MET A 213 3.29 11.99 -1.70
N GLY A 214 3.73 13.13 -1.16
CA GLY A 214 4.54 13.19 0.06
C GLY A 214 5.97 13.63 -0.18
N MET A 215 6.87 13.28 0.73
CA MET A 215 8.20 13.89 0.81
C MET A 215 9.33 13.11 0.14
N GLY A 216 9.13 11.81 -0.08
CA GLY A 216 10.13 10.92 -0.65
C GLY A 216 9.84 10.62 -2.12
N THR A 217 10.22 9.40 -2.53
CA THR A 217 10.02 8.93 -3.89
C THR A 217 9.23 7.64 -3.93
N VAL A 218 8.62 7.40 -5.09
CA VAL A 218 8.17 6.06 -5.49
C VAL A 218 9.12 5.56 -6.57
N THR A 219 9.73 4.41 -6.36
CA THR A 219 10.55 3.72 -7.36
C THR A 219 9.76 2.58 -7.98
N VAL A 220 9.59 2.59 -9.29
CA VAL A 220 8.98 1.50 -10.04
C VAL A 220 10.07 0.72 -10.79
N LEU A 221 10.08 -0.59 -10.61
CA LEU A 221 10.95 -1.54 -11.31
C LEU A 221 10.11 -2.39 -12.26
N ASP A 222 10.44 -2.35 -13.54
CA ASP A 222 9.76 -3.13 -14.59
C ASP A 222 10.68 -4.19 -15.19
N GLY A 223 10.29 -5.45 -14.99
CA GLY A 223 10.99 -6.63 -15.46
C GLY A 223 10.62 -7.10 -16.86
N VAL A 224 9.59 -6.53 -17.52
CA VAL A 224 9.12 -7.05 -18.83
C VAL A 224 10.17 -6.92 -19.94
N GLY A 225 11.00 -5.89 -19.91
CA GLY A 225 12.09 -5.68 -20.87
C GLY A 225 13.40 -6.42 -20.56
N VAL A 226 13.45 -7.22 -19.50
CA VAL A 226 14.70 -7.87 -19.08
C VAL A 226 15.12 -8.94 -20.08
N ALA A 227 16.29 -8.73 -20.70
CA ALA A 227 16.85 -9.62 -21.72
C ALA A 227 17.51 -10.88 -21.12
N TYR A 228 18.02 -10.76 -19.89
CA TYR A 228 18.66 -11.88 -19.20
C TYR A 228 18.57 -11.70 -17.68
N SER A 229 18.31 -12.80 -16.97
CA SER A 229 18.40 -12.86 -15.52
C SER A 229 18.93 -14.21 -15.06
N SER A 230 19.97 -14.22 -14.22
CA SER A 230 20.50 -15.46 -13.64
C SER A 230 19.68 -15.95 -12.43
N TYR A 231 18.45 -15.45 -12.26
CA TYR A 231 17.61 -15.73 -11.10
C TYR A 231 17.40 -17.24 -10.92
N ALA A 232 17.08 -17.96 -12.00
CA ALA A 232 16.81 -19.40 -11.96
C ALA A 232 18.08 -20.26 -11.81
N ASP A 233 19.19 -19.83 -12.39
CA ASP A 233 20.38 -20.67 -12.58
C ASP A 233 21.37 -20.66 -11.38
N GLY A 234 21.34 -19.60 -10.56
CA GLY A 234 22.31 -19.42 -9.47
C GLY A 234 22.06 -20.26 -8.21
N HIS A 235 23.00 -20.22 -7.25
CA HIS A 235 22.68 -20.61 -5.88
C HIS A 235 21.87 -19.50 -5.20
N ALA A 236 20.82 -19.82 -4.44
CA ALA A 236 19.87 -18.83 -3.91
C ALA A 236 20.47 -17.73 -3.00
N GLY A 237 21.68 -17.95 -2.46
CA GLY A 237 22.42 -16.95 -1.66
C GLY A 237 23.42 -16.09 -2.44
N LYS A 238 23.66 -16.38 -3.72
CA LYS A 238 24.62 -15.67 -4.58
C LYS A 238 23.97 -14.49 -5.31
N PRO A 239 24.78 -13.53 -5.83
CA PRO A 239 24.28 -12.43 -6.65
C PRO A 239 23.50 -12.92 -7.87
N ILE A 240 22.56 -12.10 -8.32
CA ILE A 240 21.76 -12.30 -9.54
C ILE A 240 22.15 -11.23 -10.55
N SER A 241 22.53 -11.64 -11.75
CA SER A 241 22.68 -10.74 -12.90
C SER A 241 21.30 -10.41 -13.46
N ILE A 242 21.07 -9.14 -13.81
CA ILE A 242 19.82 -8.66 -14.42
C ILE A 242 20.19 -7.65 -15.50
N PHE A 243 19.85 -7.92 -16.76
CA PHE A 243 20.16 -7.05 -17.89
C PHE A 243 18.87 -6.45 -18.47
N GLY A 244 18.77 -5.11 -18.49
CA GLY A 244 17.61 -4.41 -19.05
C GLY A 244 16.45 -4.19 -18.07
N LEU A 245 16.72 -4.17 -16.75
CA LEU A 245 15.70 -3.78 -15.77
C LEU A 245 15.40 -2.30 -15.91
N THR A 246 14.14 -1.95 -16.21
CA THR A 246 13.73 -0.55 -16.31
C THR A 246 13.40 -0.01 -14.91
N MET A 247 13.87 1.21 -14.62
CA MET A 247 13.60 1.88 -13.36
C MET A 247 13.05 3.27 -13.61
N HIS A 248 11.93 3.58 -12.97
CA HIS A 248 11.37 4.92 -12.87
C HIS A 248 11.41 5.39 -11.43
N VAL A 249 11.79 6.64 -11.20
CA VAL A 249 11.76 7.26 -9.87
C VAL A 249 10.85 8.48 -9.98
N LEU A 250 9.78 8.47 -9.21
CA LEU A 250 8.69 9.44 -9.26
C LEU A 250 8.65 10.25 -7.97
N THR A 251 8.36 11.54 -8.09
CA THR A 251 8.28 12.51 -6.99
C THR A 251 6.87 13.02 -6.79
N ASP A 252 6.62 13.82 -5.74
CA ASP A 252 5.30 14.42 -5.43
C ASP A 252 4.65 15.02 -6.69
N GLY A 253 3.42 14.59 -6.98
CA GLY A 253 2.65 15.00 -8.15
C GLY A 253 2.89 14.18 -9.41
N ASP A 254 4.03 13.51 -9.59
CA ASP A 254 4.20 12.60 -10.73
C ASP A 254 3.23 11.40 -10.63
N GLY A 255 2.97 10.76 -11.77
CA GLY A 255 2.06 9.64 -11.87
C GLY A 255 2.64 8.45 -12.59
N PHE A 256 1.94 7.32 -12.50
CA PHE A 256 2.34 6.11 -13.20
C PHE A 256 1.09 5.37 -13.68
N ASP A 257 1.07 5.03 -14.96
CA ASP A 257 0.05 4.17 -15.54
C ASP A 257 0.53 2.71 -15.50
N PHE A 258 -0.11 1.89 -14.68
CA PHE A 258 0.21 0.46 -14.52
C PHE A 258 -0.18 -0.37 -15.74
N ALA A 259 -1.14 0.07 -16.55
CA ALA A 259 -1.59 -0.64 -17.75
C ALA A 259 -0.60 -0.45 -18.90
N THR A 260 -0.16 0.80 -19.13
CA THR A 260 0.85 1.11 -20.17
C THR A 260 2.29 0.98 -19.67
N ARG A 261 2.48 0.91 -18.34
CA ARG A 261 3.78 0.84 -17.66
C ARG A 261 4.64 2.09 -17.88
N THR A 262 4.02 3.26 -17.94
CA THR A 262 4.71 4.51 -18.24
C THR A 262 4.57 5.54 -17.11
N PRO A 263 5.64 6.28 -16.78
CA PRO A 263 5.52 7.44 -15.91
C PRO A 263 4.76 8.57 -16.62
N ILE A 264 4.01 9.32 -15.84
CA ILE A 264 3.25 10.51 -16.22
C ILE A 264 3.83 11.68 -15.43
N ARG A 265 4.12 12.80 -16.08
CA ARG A 265 4.59 13.99 -15.36
C ARG A 265 3.41 14.65 -14.66
N ASN A 266 3.67 15.32 -13.54
CA ASN A 266 2.63 15.97 -12.74
C ASN A 266 1.61 16.79 -13.56
N GLY A 267 2.07 17.64 -14.48
CA GLY A 267 1.18 18.47 -15.31
C GLY A 267 0.36 17.72 -16.37
N ASP A 268 0.64 16.43 -16.58
CA ASP A 268 -0.03 15.58 -17.57
C ASP A 268 -1.02 14.58 -16.92
N ILE A 269 -1.14 14.58 -15.58
CA ILE A 269 -2.17 13.82 -14.87
C ILE A 269 -3.51 14.54 -15.01
N GLY A 270 -4.55 13.80 -15.43
CA GLY A 270 -5.91 14.36 -15.56
C GLY A 270 -6.42 14.94 -14.23
N GLU A 271 -7.15 16.05 -14.29
CA GLU A 271 -7.62 16.83 -13.12
C GLU A 271 -8.37 15.99 -12.08
N GLU A 272 -9.02 14.89 -12.48
CA GLU A 272 -9.78 14.00 -11.58
C GLU A 272 -8.89 13.19 -10.60
N ILE A 273 -7.65 12.87 -10.99
CA ILE A 273 -6.64 12.16 -10.18
C ILE A 273 -5.55 13.13 -9.69
N ALA A 274 -5.56 14.35 -10.22
CA ALA A 274 -4.71 15.43 -9.77
C ALA A 274 -5.11 15.79 -8.34
N ILE A 275 -4.11 15.79 -7.47
CA ILE A 275 -4.31 16.15 -6.08
C ILE A 275 -4.17 17.66 -6.03
N PRO A 276 -5.15 18.40 -5.49
CA PRO A 276 -5.10 19.86 -5.49
C PRO A 276 -3.76 20.32 -4.90
N ALA A 277 -2.98 21.01 -5.73
CA ALA A 277 -1.83 21.76 -5.24
C ALA A 277 -2.40 22.86 -4.35
N GLU A 278 -2.05 22.81 -3.07
CA GLU A 278 -2.26 23.91 -2.10
C GLU A 278 -3.70 24.14 -1.60
N GLU A 279 -4.18 23.25 -0.72
CA GLU A 279 -4.89 23.67 0.50
C GLU A 279 -4.09 23.22 1.74
N VAL A 280 -2.80 23.57 1.76
CA VAL A 280 -2.02 23.56 3.01
C VAL A 280 -2.31 24.89 3.70
N VAL A 281 -3.47 24.96 4.37
CA VAL A 281 -3.82 26.10 5.22
C VAL A 281 -2.81 26.19 6.37
N GLN A 282 -2.37 27.44 6.58
CA GLN A 282 -1.48 27.97 7.63
C GLN A 282 -1.62 27.35 9.02
#